data_AF-A0A7K2HYE8-F1
#
_entry.id   AF-A0A7K2HYE8-F1
#
_cell.length_a   1.000
_cell.length_b   1.000
_cell.length_c   1.000
_cell.angle_alpha   90.00
_cell.angle_beta   90.00
_cell.angle_gamma   90.00
#
_symmetry.space_group_name_H-M   'P 1'
#
loop_
_entity.id
_entity.type
_entity.pdbx_description
1 polymer ?
#
loop_
_entity_poly.entity_id
_entity_poly.type
_entity_poly.pdbx_seq_one_letter_code
_entity_poly.pdbx_strand_id
1 'polypeptide(L)'
;MSGTYRPEEPQSASDDIDPEFLQLDCSAVIADVWLLLDNECDSDARSRLQGHLDSCPSCFAHYGIEQQLKTLINRKCGGDHAPEGLRDRLRVEIRKTVIVRETGGSVD
;
A
#
# COMPACT_ATOMS: atom_id res chain seq x y z
N MET A 1 -47.66 17.19 30.06
CA MET A 1 -46.74 16.05 30.34
C MET A 1 -45.81 15.95 29.16
N SER A 2 -44.55 16.33 29.37
CA SER A 2 -43.55 16.55 28.34
C SER A 2 -43.02 15.24 27.79
N GLY A 3 -43.17 15.01 26.48
CA GLY A 3 -42.43 13.97 25.77
C GLY A 3 -41.06 14.53 25.41
N THR A 4 -40.01 14.04 26.06
CA THR A 4 -38.64 14.40 25.73
C THR A 4 -38.22 13.65 24.47
N TYR A 5 -38.05 14.38 23.36
CA TYR A 5 -37.38 13.87 22.16
C TYR A 5 -35.91 13.62 22.49
N ARG A 6 -35.45 12.37 22.34
CA ARG A 6 -34.05 11.98 22.47
C ARG A 6 -33.43 12.03 21.07
N PRO A 7 -32.41 12.86 20.81
CA PRO A 7 -31.69 12.81 19.55
C PRO A 7 -30.98 11.45 19.45
N GLU A 8 -31.15 10.74 18.35
CA GLU A 8 -30.34 9.55 18.09
C GLU A 8 -28.90 9.99 17.77
N GLU A 9 -27.96 9.53 18.58
CA GLU A 9 -26.52 9.73 18.34
C GLU A 9 -26.11 9.03 17.03
N PRO A 10 -25.20 9.62 16.25
CA PRO A 10 -24.72 8.99 15.03
C PRO A 10 -23.96 7.73 15.41
N GLN A 11 -24.53 6.58 15.07
CA GLN A 11 -23.94 5.26 15.34
C GLN A 11 -22.58 5.20 14.64
N SER A 12 -21.53 5.06 15.44
CA SER A 12 -20.16 4.85 15.00
C SER A 12 -20.10 3.62 14.10
N ALA A 13 -19.79 3.84 12.83
CA ALA A 13 -19.76 2.82 11.78
C ALA A 13 -18.57 1.85 11.88
N SER A 14 -18.29 1.29 13.07
CA SER A 14 -17.08 0.48 13.30
C SER A 14 -17.30 -0.89 13.93
N ASP A 15 -18.51 -1.29 14.30
CA ASP A 15 -18.71 -2.50 15.13
C ASP A 15 -19.24 -3.73 14.36
N ASP A 16 -19.58 -3.61 13.07
CA ASP A 16 -20.18 -4.69 12.26
C ASP A 16 -19.22 -5.36 11.26
N ILE A 17 -17.91 -5.12 11.36
CA ILE A 17 -16.95 -5.82 10.49
C ILE A 17 -16.54 -7.15 11.14
N ASP A 18 -17.04 -8.24 10.59
CA ASP A 18 -16.64 -9.59 10.94
C ASP A 18 -15.10 -9.75 10.82
N PRO A 19 -14.40 -10.12 11.91
CA PRO A 19 -12.94 -10.32 11.91
C PRO A 19 -12.46 -11.33 10.86
N GLU A 20 -13.32 -12.29 10.48
CA GLU A 20 -13.01 -13.30 9.47
C GLU A 20 -12.92 -12.69 8.06
N PHE A 21 -13.68 -11.61 7.77
CA PHE A 21 -13.57 -10.86 6.53
C PHE A 21 -12.27 -10.04 6.42
N LEU A 22 -11.62 -9.75 7.55
CA LEU A 22 -10.33 -9.03 7.59
C LEU A 22 -9.14 -9.98 7.44
N GLN A 23 -9.34 -11.28 7.68
CA GLN A 23 -8.30 -12.30 7.64
C GLN A 23 -8.24 -12.93 6.24
N LEU A 24 -7.20 -12.60 5.47
CA LEU A 24 -6.94 -13.23 4.18
C LEU A 24 -6.53 -14.69 4.38
N ASP A 25 -7.02 -15.58 3.51
CA ASP A 25 -6.49 -16.94 3.43
C ASP A 25 -5.11 -16.95 2.72
N CYS A 26 -4.35 -18.03 2.91
CA CYS A 26 -3.01 -18.16 2.33
C CYS A 26 -3.05 -18.09 0.79
N SER A 27 -4.10 -18.65 0.15
CA SER A 27 -4.22 -18.65 -1.31
C SER A 27 -4.37 -17.24 -1.89
N ALA A 28 -5.20 -16.40 -1.27
CA ALA A 28 -5.41 -15.01 -1.66
C ALA A 28 -4.10 -14.21 -1.51
N VAL A 29 -3.37 -14.41 -0.40
CA VAL A 29 -2.09 -13.73 -0.17
C VAL A 29 -1.05 -14.11 -1.21
N ILE A 30 -0.95 -15.40 -1.57
CA ILE A 30 -0.02 -15.86 -2.58
C ILE A 30 -0.40 -15.38 -3.99
N ALA A 31 -1.70 -15.28 -4.30
CA ALA A 31 -2.16 -14.73 -5.58
C ALA A 31 -1.74 -13.27 -5.75
N ASP A 32 -1.77 -12.48 -4.68
CA ASP A 32 -1.52 -11.03 -4.72
C ASP A 32 -0.08 -10.64 -4.33
N VAL A 33 0.79 -11.62 -4.04
CA VAL A 33 2.17 -11.38 -3.59
C VAL A 33 2.99 -10.56 -4.59
N TRP A 34 2.74 -10.74 -5.89
CA TRP A 34 3.40 -9.99 -6.96
C TRP A 34 2.93 -8.55 -7.03
N LEU A 35 1.62 -8.30 -6.87
CA LEU A 35 1.08 -6.94 -6.79
C LEU A 35 1.70 -6.17 -5.62
N LEU A 36 1.89 -6.84 -4.48
CA LEU A 36 2.59 -6.27 -3.34
C LEU A 36 4.05 -5.94 -3.67
N LEU A 37 4.77 -6.87 -4.29
CA LEU A 37 6.18 -6.70 -4.68
C LEU A 37 6.38 -5.61 -5.74
N ASP A 38 5.43 -5.43 -6.66
CA ASP A 38 5.42 -4.40 -7.71
C ASP A 38 4.90 -3.04 -7.22
N ASN A 39 4.47 -2.97 -5.97
CA ASN A 39 3.88 -1.77 -5.37
C ASN A 39 2.60 -1.31 -6.09
N GLU A 40 1.84 -2.27 -6.64
CA GLU A 40 0.59 -2.08 -7.38
C GLU A 40 -0.65 -2.27 -6.49
N CYS A 41 -0.47 -2.64 -5.22
CA CYS A 41 -1.56 -2.65 -4.23
C CYS A 41 -1.85 -1.24 -3.68
N ASP A 42 -3.13 -0.97 -3.43
CA ASP A 42 -3.56 0.16 -2.60
C ASP A 42 -3.12 0.01 -1.13
N SER A 43 -3.39 1.04 -0.31
CA SER A 43 -2.99 1.05 1.11
C SER A 43 -3.62 -0.09 1.91
N ASP A 44 -4.87 -0.40 1.64
CA ASP A 44 -5.69 -1.30 2.45
C ASP A 44 -5.36 -2.75 2.14
N ALA A 45 -5.19 -3.07 0.86
CA ALA A 45 -4.66 -4.35 0.38
C ALA A 45 -3.26 -4.59 0.94
N ARG A 46 -2.37 -3.60 0.89
CA ARG A 46 -1.02 -3.70 1.47
C ARG A 46 -1.06 -3.99 2.97
N SER A 47 -1.92 -3.30 3.73
CA SER A 47 -2.04 -3.53 5.17
C SER A 47 -2.51 -4.94 5.50
N ARG A 48 -3.53 -5.45 4.79
CA ARG A 48 -4.06 -6.81 5.00
C ARG A 48 -3.05 -7.89 4.61
N LEU A 49 -2.39 -7.75 3.47
CA LEU A 49 -1.34 -8.68 3.04
C LEU A 49 -0.18 -8.70 4.03
N GLN A 50 0.30 -7.53 4.49
CA GLN A 50 1.36 -7.46 5.48
C GLN A 50 0.96 -8.12 6.80
N GLY A 51 -0.25 -7.86 7.30
CA GLY A 51 -0.75 -8.51 8.52
C GLY A 51 -0.79 -10.04 8.44
N HIS A 52 -1.15 -10.59 7.27
CA HIS A 52 -1.06 -12.05 7.07
C HIS A 52 0.39 -12.53 7.00
N LEU A 53 1.28 -11.85 6.27
CA LEU A 53 2.69 -12.22 6.19
C LEU A 53 3.38 -12.20 7.56
N ASP A 54 3.01 -11.27 8.43
CA ASP A 54 3.56 -11.14 9.78
C ASP A 54 3.11 -12.29 10.72
N SER A 55 1.95 -12.89 10.45
CA SER A 55 1.36 -13.95 11.27
C SER A 55 1.49 -15.36 10.69
N CYS A 56 1.87 -15.49 9.41
CA CYS A 56 1.93 -16.75 8.67
C CYS A 56 3.35 -17.05 8.13
N PRO A 57 4.15 -17.88 8.82
CA PRO A 57 5.54 -18.16 8.43
C PRO A 57 5.70 -18.80 7.05
N SER A 58 4.74 -19.63 6.60
CA SER A 58 4.78 -20.23 5.27
C SER A 58 4.64 -19.16 4.19
N CYS A 59 3.64 -18.29 4.28
CA CYS A 59 3.45 -17.18 3.35
C CYS A 59 4.63 -16.21 3.35
N PHE A 60 5.24 -15.94 4.52
CA PHE A 60 6.47 -15.15 4.62
C PHE A 60 7.65 -15.79 3.86
N ALA A 61 7.82 -17.11 3.99
CA ALA A 61 8.85 -17.83 3.25
C ALA A 61 8.61 -17.79 1.73
N HIS A 62 7.35 -17.97 1.29
CA HIS A 62 6.97 -17.84 -0.13
C HIS A 62 7.25 -16.42 -0.66
N TYR A 63 6.81 -15.39 0.05
CA TYR A 63 7.13 -13.99 -0.28
C TYR A 63 8.63 -13.76 -0.44
N GLY A 64 9.44 -14.30 0.48
CA GLY A 64 10.90 -14.19 0.41
C GLY A 64 11.50 -14.82 -0.86
N ILE A 65 10.97 -15.96 -1.30
CA ILE A 65 11.39 -16.62 -2.54
C ILE A 65 11.04 -15.74 -3.75
N GLU A 66 9.80 -15.24 -3.83
CA GLU A 66 9.36 -14.40 -4.95
C GLU A 66 10.16 -13.08 -5.03
N GLN A 67 10.47 -12.48 -3.88
CA GLN A 67 11.34 -11.30 -3.81
C GLN A 67 12.76 -11.59 -4.34
N GLN A 68 13.34 -12.72 -3.96
CA GLN A 68 14.66 -13.13 -4.46
C GLN A 68 14.64 -13.42 -5.95
N LEU A 69 13.58 -14.06 -6.44
CA LEU A 69 13.38 -14.33 -7.87
C LEU A 69 13.28 -13.03 -8.66
N LYS A 70 12.44 -12.08 -8.23
CA LYS A 70 12.32 -10.76 -8.85
C LYS A 70 13.65 -10.01 -8.88
N THR A 71 14.41 -10.06 -7.79
CA THR A 71 15.76 -9.47 -7.71
C THR A 71 16.72 -10.10 -8.72
N LEU A 72 16.70 -11.42 -8.84
CA LEU A 72 17.53 -12.16 -9.79
C LEU A 72 17.17 -11.79 -11.23
N ILE A 73 15.87 -11.74 -11.56
CA ILE A 73 15.38 -11.36 -12.89
C ILE A 73 15.81 -9.95 -13.22
N ASN A 74 15.61 -8.99 -12.32
CA ASN A 74 16.02 -7.60 -12.57
C ASN A 74 17.53 -7.49 -12.87
N ARG A 75 18.36 -8.25 -12.14
CA ARG A 75 19.83 -8.24 -12.36
C ARG A 75 20.23 -8.88 -13.69
N LYS A 76 19.53 -9.92 -14.15
CA LYS A 76 19.92 -10.72 -15.33
C LYS A 76 19.20 -10.31 -16.61
N CYS A 77 18.03 -9.70 -16.48
CA CYS A 77 17.09 -9.42 -17.56
C CYS A 77 16.56 -7.96 -17.53
N GLY A 78 17.11 -7.08 -16.69
CA GLY A 78 16.60 -5.71 -16.47
C GLY A 78 16.70 -4.73 -17.65
N GLY A 79 17.28 -5.14 -18.79
CA GLY A 79 17.31 -4.36 -20.02
C GLY A 79 18.14 -3.07 -19.95
N ASP A 80 17.84 -2.16 -20.89
CA ASP A 80 18.56 -0.88 -21.01
C ASP A 80 18.14 0.12 -19.93
N HIS A 81 19.12 0.78 -19.35
CA HIS A 81 18.89 1.84 -18.39
C HIS A 81 18.34 3.11 -19.08
N ALA A 82 17.39 3.77 -18.42
CA ALA A 82 16.87 5.06 -18.89
C ALA A 82 18.02 6.04 -19.21
N PRO A 83 17.99 6.74 -20.36
CA PRO A 83 19.05 7.67 -20.76
C PRO A 83 19.30 8.76 -19.73
N GLU A 84 20.56 9.18 -19.59
CA GLU A 84 20.97 10.18 -18.59
C GLU A 84 20.17 11.49 -18.70
N GLY A 85 19.99 12.02 -19.91
CA GLY A 85 19.21 13.24 -20.12
C GLY A 85 17.76 13.15 -19.66
N LEU A 86 17.13 11.97 -19.71
CA LEU A 86 15.79 11.77 -19.15
C LEU A 86 15.83 11.79 -17.62
N ARG A 87 16.81 11.12 -17.02
CA ARG A 87 16.99 11.08 -15.56
C ARG A 87 17.21 12.47 -14.98
N ASP A 88 18.03 13.29 -15.62
CA ASP A 88 18.33 14.64 -15.13
C ASP A 88 17.13 15.58 -15.22
N ARG A 89 16.38 15.51 -16.33
CA ARG A 89 15.11 16.24 -16.46
C ARG A 89 14.13 15.85 -15.36
N LEU A 90 13.94 14.55 -15.12
CA LEU A 90 13.06 14.06 -14.06
C LEU A 90 13.48 14.57 -12.67
N ARG A 91 14.77 14.53 -12.35
CA ARG A 91 15.29 15.06 -11.07
C ARG A 91 14.98 16.53 -10.86
N VAL A 92 15.12 17.36 -11.91
CA VAL A 92 14.82 18.78 -11.85
C VAL A 92 13.32 19.01 -11.60
N GLU A 93 12.45 18.34 -12.37
CA GLU A 93 10.99 18.52 -12.25
C GLU A 93 10.44 18.02 -10.90
N ILE A 94 10.96 16.90 -10.39
CA ILE A 94 10.60 16.40 -9.05
C ILE A 94 10.96 17.44 -7.98
N ARG A 95 12.18 18.00 -8.00
CA ARG A 95 12.61 19.02 -7.02
C ARG A 95 11.77 20.29 -7.08
N LYS A 96 11.43 20.76 -8.29
CA LYS A 96 10.54 21.93 -8.47
C LYS A 96 9.19 21.72 -7.79
N THR A 97 8.61 20.53 -7.96
CA THR A 97 7.28 20.20 -7.44
C THR A 97 7.23 20.18 -5.91
N VAL A 98 8.33 19.82 -5.24
CA VAL A 98 8.42 19.83 -3.77
C VAL A 98 8.37 21.26 -3.21
N ILE A 99 9.06 22.22 -3.86
CA ILE A 99 9.11 23.62 -3.40
C ILE A 99 7.74 24.30 -3.43
N VAL A 100 6.90 23.98 -4.43
CA VAL A 100 5.58 24.63 -4.59
C VAL A 100 4.59 24.22 -3.50
N ARG A 101 4.73 23.02 -2.91
CA ARG A 101 3.83 22.55 -1.84
C ARG A 101 4.15 23.16 -0.48
N GLU A 102 5.39 23.57 -0.23
CA GLU A 102 5.82 24.15 1.05
C GLU A 102 5.54 25.65 1.15
N THR A 103 5.41 26.37 0.02
CA THR A 103 5.23 27.83 0.01
C THR A 103 3.77 28.30 -0.14
N GLY A 104 2.80 27.39 -0.25
CA GLY A 104 1.37 27.70 -0.33
C GLY A 104 0.60 27.64 1.00
N GLY A 105 1.29 27.34 2.11
CA GLY A 105 0.68 27.06 3.42
C GLY A 105 0.95 28.10 4.50
N SER A 106 0.95 29.40 4.16
CA SER A 106 0.71 30.46 5.16
C SER A 106 0.32 31.77 4.47
N VAL A 107 -0.98 32.03 4.35
CA VAL A 107 -1.53 33.39 4.47
C VAL A 107 -2.91 33.25 5.11
N ASP A 108 -3.00 33.78 6.33
CA ASP A 108 -4.13 33.92 7.28
C ASP A 108 -4.71 32.68 7.96
#